data_AF-A0A2P6VDY5-F1
#
_entry.id   AF-A0A2P6VDY5-F1
#
_cell.length_a   1.000
_cell.length_b   1.000
_cell.length_c   1.000
_cell.angle_alpha   90.00
_cell.angle_beta   90.00
_cell.angle_gamma   90.00
#
_symmetry.space_group_name_H-M   'P 1'
#
loop_
_entity.id
_entity.type
_entity.pdbx_description
1 polymer ?
#
loop_
_entity_poly.entity_id
_entity_poly.type
_entity_poly.pdbx_seq_one_letter_code
_entity_poly.pdbx_strand_id
1 'polypeptide(L)'
;MTASPLESWSALEVTNLTATLKMPSEVAEQFRSNAISGRDLASLSDDDLTKELGLTSLQVRKVRRALTELGVATPDAPKAPAAPAVPPAAAPAVPPPAAAPAVGPPPRQAAPSFEPADLERYSSLTAQIAELQGMQISPKVAQAKQHVGTAQARLAAAQQAQAVAQAAAAKAQKRSSGLETGQGKASCLGKLLCGHSHHATKLEASPVQLAAAQKQLAETQASAGKGQAQLAEAQAQLAAWQGKASRGVATYSSGTQLLTGAAAKLEGALQSLRSSNFVNMAGMARGLRTTARTGVPRRGQPRRIGGDLVQMGMLRRANDSVSAAARDTEEARALLGPGLPRVDEGVLRAACTGLFLNVLANGGVMLDVVQAAAVRSSMNQVEGLLAQQLALALG
;
A
#
# COMPACT_ATOMS: atom_id res chain seq x y z
N MET A 1 35.88 -9.28 32.90
CA MET A 1 34.88 -8.57 32.08
C MET A 1 33.56 -8.65 32.83
N THR A 2 33.21 -7.61 33.59
CA THR A 2 31.90 -7.51 34.24
C THR A 2 30.89 -7.19 33.15
N ALA A 3 29.85 -8.02 32.98
CA ALA A 3 28.78 -7.75 32.04
C ALA A 3 28.19 -6.35 32.33
N SER A 4 27.99 -5.55 31.29
CA SER A 4 27.39 -4.22 31.46
C SER A 4 25.96 -4.42 31.99
N PRO A 5 25.52 -3.67 33.01
CA PRO A 5 24.19 -3.84 33.63
C PRO A 5 23.03 -3.73 32.63
N LEU A 6 23.28 -3.10 31.48
CA LEU A 6 22.35 -2.96 30.38
C LEU A 6 21.99 -4.28 29.69
N GLU A 7 22.89 -5.27 29.68
CA GLU A 7 22.60 -6.56 29.01
C GLU A 7 21.52 -7.38 29.73
N SER A 8 21.34 -7.15 31.03
CA SER A 8 20.29 -7.78 31.83
C SER A 8 18.94 -7.04 31.79
N TRP A 9 18.86 -5.89 31.12
CA TRP A 9 17.62 -5.11 31.11
C TRP A 9 16.55 -5.76 30.24
N SER A 10 15.39 -5.95 30.85
CA SER A 10 14.14 -6.33 30.21
C SER A 10 13.56 -5.17 29.37
N ALA A 11 12.65 -5.49 28.45
CA ALA A 11 11.92 -4.47 27.68
C ALA A 11 11.14 -3.48 28.58
N LEU A 12 10.74 -3.91 29.78
CA LEU A 12 10.06 -3.05 30.75
C LEU A 12 11.02 -2.01 31.33
N GLU A 13 12.25 -2.40 31.66
CA GLU A 13 13.28 -1.46 32.14
C GLU A 13 13.70 -0.46 31.06
N VAL A 14 13.80 -0.90 29.80
CA VAL A 14 14.03 -0.02 28.65
C VAL A 14 12.91 1.00 28.50
N THR A 15 11.64 0.59 28.65
CA THR A 15 10.52 1.56 28.61
C THR A 15 10.55 2.53 29.80
N ASN A 16 10.95 2.08 31.00
CA ASN A 16 11.15 2.97 32.15
C ASN A 16 12.29 3.99 31.93
N LEU A 17 13.35 3.61 31.20
CA LEU A 17 14.39 4.55 30.78
C LEU A 17 13.78 5.68 29.93
N THR A 18 12.94 5.36 28.94
CA THR A 18 12.31 6.39 28.09
C THR A 18 11.43 7.37 28.88
N ALA A 19 10.73 6.87 29.91
CA ALA A 19 9.95 7.71 30.82
C ALA A 19 10.86 8.64 31.66
N THR A 20 12.00 8.11 32.14
CA THR A 20 13.00 8.88 32.91
C THR A 20 13.59 10.02 32.06
N LEU A 21 13.79 9.78 30.76
CA LEU A 21 14.25 10.78 29.79
C LEU A 21 13.17 11.79 29.38
N LYS A 22 11.98 11.73 29.99
CA LYS A 22 10.80 12.57 29.69
C LYS A 22 10.45 12.56 28.20
N MET A 23 10.51 11.37 27.57
CA MET A 23 10.06 11.21 26.19
C MET A 23 8.54 11.11 26.11
N PRO A 24 7.93 11.45 24.95
CA PRO A 24 6.50 11.24 24.73
C PRO A 24 6.11 9.78 24.96
N SER A 25 4.90 9.55 25.48
CA SER A 25 4.39 8.20 25.77
C SER A 25 4.33 7.31 24.52
N GLU A 26 4.13 7.90 23.35
CA GLU A 26 4.15 7.22 22.04
C GLU A 26 5.48 6.50 21.79
N VAL A 27 6.61 7.12 22.14
CA VAL A 27 7.94 6.52 22.00
C VAL A 27 8.07 5.33 22.94
N ALA A 28 7.60 5.45 24.19
CA ALA A 28 7.62 4.34 25.15
C ALA A 28 6.77 3.15 24.67
N GLU A 29 5.63 3.41 24.02
CA GLU A 29 4.81 2.36 23.41
C GLU A 29 5.51 1.69 22.24
N GLN A 30 6.25 2.42 21.41
CA GLN A 30 7.04 1.85 20.31
C GLN A 30 8.18 0.95 20.80
N PHE A 31 8.90 1.36 21.87
CA PHE A 31 9.89 0.48 22.51
C PHE A 31 9.25 -0.78 23.10
N ARG A 32 8.04 -0.66 23.66
CA ARG A 32 7.27 -1.78 24.22
C ARG A 32 6.76 -2.73 23.12
N SER A 33 6.19 -2.21 22.04
CA SER A 33 5.60 -3.00 20.95
C SER A 33 6.65 -3.79 20.19
N ASN A 34 7.85 -3.23 20.05
CA ASN A 34 8.99 -3.89 19.41
C ASN A 34 9.79 -4.78 20.38
N ALA A 35 9.36 -4.89 21.64
CA ALA A 35 9.97 -5.73 22.68
C ALA A 35 11.50 -5.54 22.82
N ILE A 36 11.97 -4.29 22.69
CA ILE A 36 13.40 -3.98 22.67
C ILE A 36 14.00 -4.23 24.06
N SER A 37 14.85 -5.24 24.16
CA SER A 37 15.63 -5.51 25.37
C SER A 37 16.82 -4.56 25.50
N GLY A 38 17.47 -4.49 26.67
CA GLY A 38 18.67 -3.66 26.83
C GLY A 38 19.80 -4.08 25.90
N ARG A 39 19.93 -5.37 25.61
CA ARG A 39 20.88 -5.90 24.64
C ARG A 39 20.60 -5.37 23.23
N ASP A 40 19.33 -5.39 22.82
CA ASP A 40 18.92 -4.87 21.51
C ASP A 40 19.21 -3.36 21.43
N LEU A 41 18.84 -2.61 22.48
CA LEU A 41 19.07 -1.17 22.58
C LEU A 41 20.56 -0.78 22.44
N ALA A 42 21.47 -1.57 23.01
CA ALA A 42 22.90 -1.35 22.86
C ALA A 42 23.39 -1.55 21.41
N SER A 43 22.74 -2.45 20.67
CA SER A 43 23.12 -2.80 19.30
C SER A 43 22.49 -1.92 18.21
N LEU A 44 21.37 -1.26 18.50
CA LEU A 44 20.67 -0.41 17.53
C LEU A 44 21.54 0.77 17.12
N SER A 45 21.57 1.07 15.83
CA SER A 45 22.21 2.25 15.26
C SER A 45 21.31 3.50 15.37
N ASP A 46 21.88 4.68 15.13
CA ASP A 46 21.10 5.93 15.12
C ASP A 46 20.03 5.91 14.01
N ASP A 47 20.35 5.24 12.91
CA ASP A 47 19.46 5.01 11.79
C ASP A 47 18.30 4.10 12.18
N ASP A 48 18.55 3.02 12.92
CA ASP A 48 17.48 2.11 13.37
C ASP A 48 16.55 2.80 14.37
N LEU A 49 17.11 3.57 15.30
CA LEU A 49 16.30 4.38 16.23
C LEU A 49 15.42 5.40 15.49
N THR A 50 15.90 5.94 14.37
CA THR A 50 15.14 6.93 13.58
C THR A 50 14.11 6.25 12.67
N LYS A 51 14.49 5.18 11.98
CA LYS A 51 13.67 4.52 10.94
C LYS A 51 12.67 3.53 11.54
N GLU A 52 13.10 2.68 12.47
CA GLU A 52 12.27 1.62 13.03
C GLU A 52 11.42 2.10 14.20
N LEU A 53 11.94 3.04 14.98
CA LEU A 53 11.26 3.59 16.15
C LEU A 53 10.74 5.01 15.95
N GLY A 54 10.97 5.64 14.80
CA GLY A 54 10.44 6.97 14.51
C GLY A 54 10.97 8.07 15.44
N LEU A 55 12.12 7.88 16.11
CA LEU A 55 12.69 8.91 16.97
C LEU A 55 13.21 10.07 16.12
N THR A 56 12.92 11.29 16.55
CA THR A 56 13.59 12.47 16.01
C THR A 56 15.08 12.46 16.36
N SER A 57 15.93 13.11 15.55
CA SER A 57 17.38 13.14 15.79
C SER A 57 17.76 13.67 17.18
N LEU A 58 16.95 14.57 17.78
CA LEU A 58 17.16 15.05 19.14
C LEU A 58 16.85 14.00 20.21
N GLN A 59 15.82 13.18 20.01
CA GLN A 59 15.48 12.07 20.90
C GLN A 59 16.55 10.98 20.81
N VAL A 60 17.04 10.65 19.60
CA VAL A 60 18.16 9.71 19.41
C VAL A 60 19.39 10.15 20.21
N ARG A 61 19.78 11.43 20.12
CA ARG A 61 20.89 11.98 20.92
C ARG A 61 20.66 11.86 22.42
N LYS A 62 19.43 12.05 22.91
CA LYS A 62 19.10 11.86 24.34
C LYS A 62 19.26 10.41 24.78
N VAL A 63 18.78 9.45 23.98
CA VAL A 63 18.96 8.01 24.26
C VAL A 63 20.44 7.67 24.30
N ARG A 64 21.22 8.13 23.30
CA ARG A 64 22.67 7.88 23.25
C ARG A 64 23.40 8.44 24.46
N ARG A 65 23.11 9.68 24.84
CA ARG A 65 23.70 10.29 26.02
C ARG A 65 23.40 9.49 27.29
N ALA A 66 22.17 9.02 27.46
CA ALA A 66 21.80 8.17 28.59
C ALA A 66 22.54 6.83 28.58
N LEU A 67 22.71 6.21 27.41
CA LEU A 67 23.49 4.98 27.26
C LEU A 67 24.98 5.19 27.59
N THR A 68 25.56 6.31 27.16
CA THR A 68 26.94 6.68 27.51
C THR A 68 27.10 6.94 29.01
N GLU A 69 26.12 7.58 29.66
CA GLU A 69 26.11 7.78 31.12
C GLU A 69 26.02 6.45 31.89
N LEU A 70 25.41 5.42 31.29
CA LEU A 70 25.36 4.04 31.80
C LEU A 70 26.61 3.21 31.45
N GLY A 71 27.61 3.80 30.80
CA GLY A 71 28.87 3.16 30.45
C GLY A 71 28.84 2.33 29.17
N VAL A 72 27.80 2.47 28.34
CA VAL A 72 27.70 1.77 27.05
C VAL A 72 28.49 2.58 26.01
N ALA A 73 29.50 1.94 25.41
CA ALA A 73 30.25 2.54 24.32
C ALA A 73 29.31 2.80 23.14
N THR A 74 29.30 4.04 22.63
CA THR A 74 28.56 4.39 21.41
C THR A 74 29.09 3.53 20.26
N PRO A 75 28.21 2.88 19.46
CA PRO A 75 28.61 2.20 18.25
C PRO A 75 29.40 3.18 17.37
N ASP A 76 30.56 2.76 16.87
CA ASP A 76 31.40 3.59 16.02
C ASP A 76 30.56 4.11 14.85
N ALA A 77 30.44 5.45 14.76
CA ALA A 77 29.70 6.07 13.68
C ALA A 77 30.30 5.58 12.34
N PRO A 78 29.46 5.17 11.37
CA PRO A 78 29.94 4.69 10.09
C PRO A 78 30.84 5.77 9.46
N LYS A 79 32.12 5.43 9.28
CA LYS A 79 33.14 6.32 8.73
C LYS A 79 32.64 6.86 7.40
N ALA A 80 32.37 8.16 7.36
CA ALA A 80 31.82 8.83 6.18
C ALA A 80 32.63 8.45 4.93
N PRO A 81 31.98 8.09 3.81
CA PRO A 81 32.67 7.71 2.59
C PRO A 81 33.58 8.86 2.14
N ALA A 82 34.85 8.53 1.88
CA ALA A 82 35.86 9.48 1.46
C ALA A 82 35.38 10.23 0.21
N ALA A 83 35.38 11.55 0.27
CA ALA A 83 34.99 12.41 -0.83
C ALA A 83 35.83 12.09 -2.09
N PRO A 84 35.21 11.94 -3.27
CA PRO A 84 35.96 11.67 -4.50
C PRO A 84 36.84 12.87 -4.87
N ALA A 85 38.10 12.57 -5.21
CA ALA A 85 39.10 13.55 -5.62
C ALA A 85 38.69 14.26 -6.92
N VAL A 86 38.74 15.59 -6.89
CA VAL A 86 38.47 16.48 -8.02
C VAL A 86 39.61 16.33 -9.07
N PRO A 87 39.32 16.03 -10.35
CA PRO A 87 40.34 16.00 -11.40
C PRO A 87 40.79 17.43 -11.81
N PRO A 88 42.04 17.61 -12.26
CA PRO A 88 42.62 18.92 -12.55
C PRO A 88 42.16 19.52 -13.88
N ALA A 89 42.08 20.86 -13.89
CA ALA A 89 41.66 21.71 -15.00
C ALA A 89 42.61 21.63 -16.21
N ALA A 90 42.03 21.47 -17.41
CA ALA A 90 42.75 21.51 -18.68
C ALA A 90 42.75 22.92 -19.30
N ALA A 91 43.87 23.24 -19.94
CA ALA A 91 44.30 24.54 -20.49
C ALA A 91 43.53 24.99 -21.77
N PRO A 92 43.65 26.28 -22.18
CA PRO A 92 42.80 26.90 -23.20
C PRO A 92 43.24 26.61 -24.64
N ALA A 93 42.27 26.39 -25.53
CA ALA A 93 42.49 26.16 -26.95
C ALA A 93 42.24 27.42 -27.82
N VAL A 94 43.00 27.46 -28.91
CA VAL A 94 43.23 28.49 -29.95
C VAL A 94 41.94 28.96 -30.69
N PRO A 95 41.85 30.23 -31.15
CA PRO A 95 40.70 30.74 -31.89
C PRO A 95 40.70 30.33 -33.40
N PRO A 96 39.54 29.96 -33.98
CA PRO A 96 39.38 29.80 -35.42
C PRO A 96 38.95 31.09 -36.15
N PRO A 97 39.17 31.18 -37.48
CA PRO A 97 39.01 32.41 -38.27
C PRO A 97 37.56 32.73 -38.65
N ALA A 98 37.32 34.01 -38.92
CA ALA A 98 36.04 34.61 -39.27
C ALA A 98 35.57 34.29 -40.70
N ALA A 99 34.27 33.99 -40.85
CA ALA A 99 33.30 34.67 -41.72
C ALA A 99 32.21 33.74 -42.30
N ALA A 100 30.95 33.98 -41.91
CA ALA A 100 29.75 34.04 -42.77
C ALA A 100 28.53 34.39 -41.88
N PRO A 101 27.59 35.26 -42.32
CA PRO A 101 26.39 35.58 -41.55
C PRO A 101 25.39 34.42 -41.64
N ALA A 102 25.52 33.48 -40.72
CA ALA A 102 24.55 32.41 -40.51
C ALA A 102 23.34 32.96 -39.73
N VAL A 103 22.14 32.72 -40.25
CA VAL A 103 20.88 32.84 -39.49
C VAL A 103 21.04 32.00 -38.24
N GLY A 104 21.01 32.65 -37.07
CA GLY A 104 21.36 32.03 -35.80
C GLY A 104 20.52 30.76 -35.55
N PRO A 105 21.15 29.63 -35.17
CA PRO A 105 20.39 28.47 -34.72
C PRO A 105 19.50 28.89 -33.53
N PRO A 106 18.22 28.47 -33.49
CA PRO A 106 17.35 28.79 -32.37
C PRO A 106 18.01 28.30 -31.06
N PRO A 107 17.81 29.03 -29.94
CA PRO A 107 18.42 28.66 -28.67
C PRO A 107 18.04 27.22 -28.35
N ARG A 108 19.06 26.37 -28.14
CA ARG A 108 18.86 25.01 -27.62
C ARG A 108 18.11 25.15 -26.29
N GLN A 109 16.84 24.77 -26.28
CA GLN A 109 16.12 24.59 -25.03
C GLN A 109 16.88 23.53 -24.24
N ALA A 110 17.39 23.93 -23.07
CA ALA A 110 18.06 23.03 -22.16
C ALA A 110 17.14 21.83 -21.90
N ALA A 111 17.69 20.62 -21.97
CA ALA A 111 16.96 19.42 -21.59
C ALA A 111 16.32 19.65 -20.20
N PRO A 112 15.07 19.20 -19.97
CA PRO A 112 14.42 19.37 -18.67
C PRO A 112 15.34 18.77 -17.60
N SER A 113 15.93 19.65 -16.80
CA SER A 113 16.81 19.27 -15.69
C SER A 113 15.92 18.81 -14.55
N PHE A 114 16.18 17.61 -14.03
CA PHE A 114 15.53 17.10 -12.82
C PHE A 114 15.73 18.13 -11.70
N GLU A 115 14.64 18.79 -11.28
CA GLU A 115 14.71 19.77 -10.21
C GLU A 115 14.99 19.03 -8.88
N PRO A 116 15.78 19.61 -7.97
CA PRO A 116 15.98 19.01 -6.64
C PRO A 116 14.66 18.78 -5.88
N ALA A 117 13.62 19.56 -6.18
CA ALA A 117 12.27 19.34 -5.66
C ALA A 117 11.62 18.04 -6.14
N ASP A 118 12.01 17.50 -7.30
CA ASP A 118 11.49 16.23 -7.81
C ASP A 118 12.14 15.03 -7.09
N LEU A 119 13.39 15.17 -6.62
CA LEU A 119 14.02 14.17 -5.74
C LEU A 119 13.31 14.07 -4.38
N GLU A 120 12.99 15.22 -3.76
CA GLU A 120 12.22 15.23 -2.51
C GLU A 120 10.84 14.60 -2.71
N ARG A 121 10.15 14.90 -3.82
CA ARG A 121 8.86 14.27 -4.14
C ARG A 121 8.99 12.78 -4.36
N TYR A 122 10.00 12.32 -5.09
CA TYR A 122 10.24 10.89 -5.30
C TYR A 122 10.51 10.16 -3.98
N SER A 123 11.24 10.79 -3.06
CA SER A 123 11.48 10.26 -1.71
C SER A 123 10.20 10.20 -0.85
N SER A 124 9.34 11.22 -0.95
CA SER A 124 8.03 11.23 -0.27
C SER A 124 7.11 10.15 -0.82
N LEU A 125 7.18 9.90 -2.13
CA LEU A 125 6.46 8.85 -2.83
C LEU A 125 6.88 7.45 -2.41
N THR A 126 8.19 7.18 -2.37
CA THR A 126 8.69 5.90 -1.92
C THR A 126 8.37 5.68 -0.45
N ALA A 127 8.37 6.74 0.38
CA ALA A 127 7.89 6.67 1.75
C ALA A 127 6.37 6.34 1.84
N GLN A 128 5.52 6.98 1.03
CA GLN A 128 4.08 6.69 0.98
C GLN A 128 3.78 5.28 0.44
N ILE A 129 4.52 4.83 -0.58
CA ILE A 129 4.41 3.47 -1.10
C ILE A 129 4.87 2.48 -0.02
N ALA A 130 5.96 2.76 0.69
CA ALA A 130 6.41 1.96 1.82
C ALA A 130 5.41 1.97 2.98
N GLU A 131 4.71 3.08 3.22
CA GLU A 131 3.65 3.18 4.22
C GLU A 131 2.40 2.40 3.80
N LEU A 132 2.01 2.44 2.52
CA LEU A 132 0.90 1.66 1.95
C LEU A 132 1.21 0.16 1.91
N GLN A 133 2.44 -0.21 1.56
CA GLN A 133 2.92 -1.59 1.65
C GLN A 133 3.06 -2.02 3.12
N GLY A 134 3.51 -1.12 4.00
CA GLY A 134 3.65 -1.30 5.44
C GLY A 134 2.31 -1.35 6.18
N MET A 135 1.24 -0.78 5.62
CA MET A 135 -0.13 -0.92 6.14
C MET A 135 -0.60 -2.38 6.12
N GLN A 136 0.11 -3.27 5.42
CA GLN A 136 0.03 -4.72 5.63
C GLN A 136 -1.42 -5.20 5.52
N ILE A 137 -2.16 -4.67 4.55
CA ILE A 137 -3.60 -4.93 4.42
C ILE A 137 -3.84 -6.42 4.17
N SER A 138 -3.06 -7.05 3.28
CA SER A 138 -3.15 -8.48 2.98
C SER A 138 -2.92 -9.37 4.22
N PRO A 139 -1.80 -9.25 4.97
CA PRO A 139 -1.60 -10.05 6.17
C PRO A 139 -2.61 -9.70 7.28
N LYS A 140 -3.10 -8.46 7.40
CA LYS A 140 -4.17 -8.11 8.35
C LYS A 140 -5.51 -8.74 7.98
N VAL A 141 -5.86 -8.83 6.70
CA VAL A 141 -7.04 -9.57 6.24
C VAL A 141 -6.89 -11.06 6.53
N ALA A 142 -5.70 -11.64 6.29
CA ALA A 142 -5.41 -13.03 6.62
C ALA A 142 -5.51 -13.30 8.13
N GLN A 143 -4.94 -12.43 8.96
CA GLN A 143 -5.04 -12.47 10.42
C GLN A 143 -6.50 -12.36 10.89
N ALA A 144 -7.28 -11.45 10.29
CA ALA A 144 -8.71 -11.32 10.60
C ALA A 144 -9.50 -12.59 10.22
N LYS A 145 -9.21 -13.22 9.07
CA LYS A 145 -9.79 -14.51 8.68
C LYS A 145 -9.45 -15.60 9.70
N GLN A 146 -8.21 -15.66 10.16
CA GLN A 146 -7.77 -16.61 11.19
C GLN A 146 -8.50 -16.35 12.52
N HIS A 147 -8.69 -15.09 12.91
CA HIS A 147 -9.47 -14.71 14.08
C HIS A 147 -10.94 -15.15 13.98
N VAL A 148 -11.57 -14.98 12.82
CA VAL A 148 -12.94 -15.49 12.59
C VAL A 148 -12.98 -17.01 12.71
N GLY A 149 -12.03 -17.73 12.12
CA GLY A 149 -11.95 -19.20 12.20
C GLY A 149 -11.78 -19.70 13.64
N THR A 150 -10.89 -19.06 14.42
CA THR A 150 -10.70 -19.42 15.84
C THR A 150 -11.92 -19.10 16.70
N ALA A 151 -12.59 -17.96 16.47
CA ALA A 151 -13.83 -17.61 17.16
C ALA A 151 -14.96 -18.60 16.83
N GLN A 152 -15.08 -19.01 15.57
CA GLN A 152 -16.06 -20.01 15.13
C GLN A 152 -15.81 -21.38 15.75
N ALA A 153 -14.56 -21.83 15.81
CA ALA A 153 -14.19 -23.08 16.48
C ALA A 153 -14.53 -23.04 17.99
N ARG A 154 -14.29 -21.90 18.66
CA ARG A 154 -14.68 -21.71 20.08
C ARG A 154 -16.19 -21.74 20.27
N LEU A 155 -16.95 -21.10 19.39
CA LEU A 155 -18.42 -21.14 19.44
C LEU A 155 -18.94 -22.57 19.26
N ALA A 156 -18.40 -23.32 18.30
CA ALA A 156 -18.77 -24.72 18.08
C ALA A 156 -18.47 -25.59 19.31
N ALA A 157 -17.29 -25.44 19.92
CA ALA A 157 -16.94 -26.15 21.15
C ALA A 157 -17.87 -25.79 22.32
N ALA A 158 -18.23 -24.51 22.47
CA ALA A 158 -19.17 -24.07 23.50
C ALA A 158 -20.60 -24.62 23.28
N GLN A 159 -21.06 -24.66 22.03
CA GLN A 159 -22.36 -25.25 21.67
C GLN A 159 -22.39 -26.76 21.95
N GLN A 160 -21.31 -27.48 21.65
CA GLN A 160 -21.19 -28.90 21.98
C GLN A 160 -21.21 -29.12 23.50
N ALA A 161 -20.50 -28.31 24.27
CA ALA A 161 -20.53 -28.36 25.74
C ALA A 161 -21.93 -28.05 26.30
N GLN A 162 -22.64 -27.10 25.71
CA GLN A 162 -24.02 -26.78 26.08
C GLN A 162 -24.97 -27.96 25.83
N ALA A 163 -24.84 -28.67 24.70
CA ALA A 163 -25.65 -29.85 24.41
C ALA A 163 -25.41 -30.98 25.42
N VAL A 164 -24.15 -31.20 25.81
CA VAL A 164 -23.79 -32.18 26.86
C VAL A 164 -24.38 -31.78 28.22
N ALA A 165 -24.29 -30.50 28.59
CA ALA A 165 -24.86 -30.00 29.85
C ALA A 165 -26.40 -30.10 29.87
N GLN A 166 -27.07 -29.84 28.75
CA GLN A 166 -28.52 -30.03 28.59
C GLN A 166 -28.93 -31.48 28.78
N ALA A 167 -28.21 -32.43 28.17
CA ALA A 167 -28.47 -33.85 28.36
C ALA A 167 -28.27 -34.29 29.83
N ALA A 168 -27.22 -33.78 30.50
CA ALA A 168 -26.96 -34.05 31.91
C ALA A 168 -28.07 -33.50 32.82
N ALA A 169 -28.51 -32.26 32.60
CA ALA A 169 -29.62 -31.65 33.33
C ALA A 169 -30.93 -32.41 33.13
N ALA A 170 -31.26 -32.79 31.89
CA ALA A 170 -32.45 -33.60 31.59
C ALA A 170 -32.40 -34.98 32.27
N LYS A 171 -31.23 -35.62 32.31
CA LYS A 171 -31.04 -36.91 33.01
C LYS A 171 -31.18 -36.76 34.54
N ALA A 172 -30.65 -35.67 35.12
CA ALA A 172 -30.83 -35.37 36.53
C ALA A 172 -32.31 -35.11 36.87
N GLN A 173 -33.03 -34.37 36.01
CA GLN A 173 -34.45 -34.07 36.18
C GLN A 173 -35.35 -35.31 36.05
N LYS A 174 -35.05 -36.22 35.12
CA LYS A 174 -35.74 -37.53 35.03
C LYS A 174 -35.51 -38.39 36.28
N ARG A 175 -34.32 -38.33 36.87
CA ARG A 175 -34.00 -39.06 38.11
C ARG A 175 -34.74 -38.52 39.33
N SER A 176 -34.83 -37.19 39.48
CA SER A 176 -35.57 -36.58 40.59
C SER A 176 -37.08 -36.83 40.48
N SER A 177 -37.69 -36.60 39.31
CA SER A 177 -39.12 -36.88 39.09
C SER A 177 -39.50 -38.36 39.26
N GLY A 178 -38.62 -39.29 38.87
CA GLY A 178 -38.83 -40.73 39.09
C GLY A 178 -38.77 -41.16 40.56
N LEU A 179 -38.04 -40.41 41.41
CA LEU A 179 -38.02 -40.62 42.86
C LEU A 179 -39.29 -40.07 43.53
N GLU A 180 -39.81 -38.93 43.08
CA GLU A 180 -41.01 -38.29 43.64
C GLU A 180 -42.32 -39.02 43.29
N THR A 181 -42.49 -39.43 42.03
CA THR A 181 -43.75 -40.06 41.56
C THR A 181 -43.96 -41.47 42.09
N GLY A 182 -42.98 -42.07 42.79
CA GLY A 182 -43.08 -43.43 43.31
C GLY A 182 -43.26 -44.50 42.22
N GLN A 183 -43.17 -44.15 40.93
CA GLN A 183 -43.24 -45.10 39.80
C GLN A 183 -42.05 -46.06 39.75
N GLY A 184 -41.03 -45.85 40.58
CA GLY A 184 -39.98 -46.84 40.88
C GLY A 184 -40.46 -48.10 41.60
N LYS A 185 -41.76 -48.45 41.60
CA LYS A 185 -42.30 -49.69 42.16
C LYS A 185 -41.74 -50.97 41.49
N ALA A 186 -41.09 -50.88 40.33
CA ALA A 186 -40.35 -52.00 39.75
C ALA A 186 -38.94 -52.20 40.36
N SER A 187 -38.39 -51.22 41.08
CA SER A 187 -37.09 -51.32 41.76
C SER A 187 -37.19 -51.79 43.22
N CYS A 188 -38.36 -52.28 43.65
CA CYS A 188 -38.64 -52.67 45.05
C CYS A 188 -37.73 -53.79 45.59
N LEU A 189 -37.14 -54.62 44.73
CA LEU A 189 -36.17 -55.63 45.15
C LEU A 189 -34.90 -55.01 45.77
N GLY A 190 -34.48 -53.83 45.29
CA GLY A 190 -33.36 -53.09 45.90
C GLY A 190 -33.71 -52.43 47.24
N LYS A 191 -34.99 -52.06 47.45
CA LYS A 191 -35.46 -51.52 48.75
C LYS A 191 -35.45 -52.56 49.86
N LEU A 192 -35.69 -53.84 49.52
CA LEU A 192 -35.61 -54.94 50.47
C LEU A 192 -34.16 -55.30 50.85
N LEU A 193 -33.19 -55.10 49.96
CA LEU A 193 -31.80 -55.52 50.16
C LEU A 193 -30.86 -54.44 50.70
N CYS A 194 -31.11 -53.14 50.42
CA CYS A 194 -30.18 -52.06 50.77
C CYS A 194 -30.58 -51.19 51.99
N GLY A 195 -31.68 -51.49 52.68
CA GLY A 195 -32.11 -50.73 53.87
C GLY A 195 -32.66 -49.33 53.57
N HIS A 196 -33.56 -48.83 54.42
CA HIS A 196 -34.22 -47.52 54.26
C HIS A 196 -33.24 -46.34 54.25
N SER A 197 -32.08 -46.45 54.91
CA SER A 197 -31.06 -45.40 55.01
C SER A 197 -30.42 -45.04 53.66
N HIS A 198 -30.19 -46.01 52.76
CA HIS A 198 -29.65 -45.75 51.44
C HIS A 198 -30.61 -45.02 50.51
N HIS A 199 -31.92 -45.13 50.75
CA HIS A 199 -32.92 -44.44 49.96
C HIS A 199 -33.09 -42.98 50.39
N ALA A 200 -33.00 -42.71 51.70
CA ALA A 200 -33.01 -41.35 52.25
C ALA A 200 -31.80 -40.54 51.74
N THR A 201 -30.59 -41.11 51.81
CA THR A 201 -29.37 -40.46 51.32
C THR A 201 -29.40 -40.17 49.82
N LYS A 202 -29.97 -41.07 49.00
CA LYS A 202 -30.16 -40.81 47.56
C LYS A 202 -31.18 -39.71 47.27
N LEU A 203 -32.23 -39.61 48.09
CA LEU A 203 -33.25 -38.57 47.96
C LEU A 203 -32.64 -37.19 48.24
N GLU A 204 -31.84 -37.07 49.31
CA GLU A 204 -31.11 -35.85 49.67
C GLU A 204 -30.02 -35.47 48.65
N ALA A 205 -29.35 -36.44 48.03
CA ALA A 205 -28.33 -36.19 47.01
C ALA A 205 -28.91 -35.73 45.65
N SER A 206 -30.17 -36.07 45.33
CA SER A 206 -30.78 -35.76 44.04
C SER A 206 -30.97 -34.25 43.75
N PRO A 207 -31.47 -33.40 44.68
CA PRO A 207 -31.58 -31.95 44.43
C PRO A 207 -30.20 -31.30 44.27
N VAL A 208 -29.18 -31.77 45.01
CA VAL A 208 -27.80 -31.27 44.88
C VAL A 208 -27.24 -31.56 43.48
N GLN A 209 -27.47 -32.77 42.95
CA GLN A 209 -27.06 -33.12 41.59
C GLN A 209 -27.79 -32.32 40.52
N LEU A 210 -29.09 -32.08 40.70
CA LEU A 210 -29.89 -31.28 39.78
C LEU A 210 -29.43 -29.81 39.78
N ALA A 211 -29.21 -29.23 40.97
CA ALA A 211 -28.70 -27.86 41.11
C ALA A 211 -27.30 -27.71 40.49
N ALA A 212 -26.41 -28.69 40.68
CA ALA A 212 -25.09 -28.71 40.05
C ALA A 212 -25.18 -28.78 38.52
N ALA A 213 -26.05 -29.64 37.97
CA ALA A 213 -26.25 -29.75 36.53
C ALA A 213 -26.86 -28.47 35.92
N GLN A 214 -27.81 -27.83 36.62
CA GLN A 214 -28.38 -26.55 36.19
C GLN A 214 -27.34 -25.42 36.22
N LYS A 215 -26.49 -25.37 37.25
CA LYS A 215 -25.39 -24.42 37.33
C LYS A 215 -24.43 -24.58 36.15
N GLN A 216 -24.04 -25.81 35.83
CA GLN A 216 -23.17 -26.11 34.70
C GLN A 216 -23.82 -25.74 33.35
N LEU A 217 -25.13 -25.93 33.22
CA LEU A 217 -25.89 -25.49 32.05
C LEU A 217 -25.89 -23.97 31.90
N ALA A 218 -26.09 -23.22 32.99
CA ALA A 218 -26.02 -21.75 32.97
C ALA A 218 -24.62 -21.24 32.60
N GLU A 219 -23.57 -21.85 33.13
CA GLU A 219 -22.17 -21.50 32.81
C GLU A 219 -21.82 -21.76 31.35
N THR A 220 -22.25 -22.90 30.79
CA THR A 220 -22.04 -23.24 29.37
C THR A 220 -22.87 -22.39 28.42
N GLN A 221 -24.08 -21.98 28.81
CA GLN A 221 -24.86 -20.99 28.05
C GLN A 221 -24.18 -19.61 28.05
N ALA A 222 -23.65 -19.18 29.19
CA ALA A 222 -22.91 -17.92 29.27
C ALA A 222 -21.63 -17.95 28.41
N SER A 223 -20.93 -19.09 28.35
CA SER A 223 -19.74 -19.23 27.49
C SER A 223 -20.11 -19.24 26.00
N ALA A 224 -21.21 -19.87 25.61
CA ALA A 224 -21.74 -19.81 24.24
C ALA A 224 -22.10 -18.37 23.84
N GLY A 225 -22.76 -17.61 24.72
CA GLY A 225 -23.08 -16.19 24.50
C GLY A 225 -21.82 -15.33 24.30
N LYS A 226 -20.78 -15.53 25.12
CA LYS A 226 -19.47 -14.86 24.94
C LYS A 226 -18.81 -15.24 23.61
N GLY A 227 -18.86 -16.51 23.23
CA GLY A 227 -18.33 -16.98 21.94
C GLY A 227 -19.03 -16.34 20.74
N GLN A 228 -20.35 -16.15 20.82
CA GLN A 228 -21.13 -15.50 19.77
C GLN A 228 -20.79 -14.01 19.63
N ALA A 229 -20.60 -13.30 20.75
CA ALA A 229 -20.15 -11.91 20.74
C ALA A 229 -18.74 -11.77 20.13
N GLN A 230 -17.80 -12.67 20.47
CA GLN A 230 -16.45 -12.68 19.89
C GLN A 230 -16.49 -12.94 18.37
N LEU A 231 -17.37 -13.82 17.90
CA LEU A 231 -17.54 -14.09 16.47
C LEU A 231 -18.08 -12.86 15.73
N ALA A 232 -19.06 -12.16 16.31
CA ALA A 232 -19.59 -10.93 15.73
C ALA A 232 -18.52 -9.83 15.64
N GLU A 233 -17.70 -9.66 16.68
CA GLU A 233 -16.59 -8.70 16.68
C GLU A 233 -15.54 -9.06 15.62
N ALA A 234 -15.12 -10.32 15.55
CA ALA A 234 -14.15 -10.79 14.56
C ALA A 234 -14.67 -10.59 13.11
N GLN A 235 -15.96 -10.84 12.87
CA GLN A 235 -16.59 -10.58 11.58
C GLN A 235 -16.64 -9.09 11.24
N ALA A 236 -16.94 -8.22 12.22
CA ALA A 236 -16.92 -6.77 12.01
C ALA A 236 -15.51 -6.26 11.68
N GLN A 237 -14.48 -6.78 12.34
CA GLN A 237 -13.08 -6.45 12.04
C GLN A 237 -12.69 -6.91 10.62
N LEU A 238 -13.07 -8.13 10.22
CA LEU A 238 -12.83 -8.63 8.87
C LEU A 238 -13.50 -7.74 7.81
N ALA A 239 -14.78 -7.38 8.01
CA ALA A 239 -15.51 -6.50 7.12
C ALA A 239 -14.86 -5.11 7.01
N ALA A 240 -14.37 -4.55 8.12
CA ALA A 240 -13.67 -3.28 8.12
C ALA A 240 -12.37 -3.33 7.28
N TRP A 241 -11.58 -4.41 7.39
CA TRP A 241 -10.36 -4.59 6.60
C TRP A 241 -10.65 -4.84 5.12
N GLN A 242 -11.67 -5.64 4.80
CA GLN A 242 -12.13 -5.83 3.42
C GLN A 242 -12.66 -4.52 2.81
N GLY A 243 -13.36 -3.70 3.58
CA GLY A 243 -13.82 -2.37 3.17
C GLY A 243 -12.67 -1.39 2.92
N LYS A 244 -11.54 -1.52 3.63
CA LYS A 244 -10.32 -0.75 3.35
C LYS A 244 -9.61 -1.26 2.09
N ALA A 245 -9.50 -2.57 1.94
CA ALA A 245 -8.88 -3.21 0.78
C ALA A 245 -9.63 -2.87 -0.52
N SER A 246 -10.95 -3.02 -0.53
CA SER A 246 -11.80 -2.71 -1.69
C SER A 246 -11.76 -1.24 -2.09
N ARG A 247 -11.75 -0.31 -1.12
CA ARG A 247 -11.55 1.12 -1.39
C ARG A 247 -10.19 1.40 -2.03
N GLY A 248 -9.13 0.78 -1.52
CA GLY A 248 -7.82 0.85 -2.15
C GLY A 248 -7.88 0.39 -3.61
N VAL A 249 -8.35 -0.83 -3.86
CA VAL A 249 -8.43 -1.41 -5.21
C VAL A 249 -9.28 -0.56 -6.16
N ALA A 250 -10.43 -0.03 -5.71
CA ALA A 250 -11.28 0.82 -6.54
C ALA A 250 -10.59 2.13 -6.92
N THR A 251 -9.92 2.79 -5.98
CA THR A 251 -9.17 4.02 -6.26
C THR A 251 -7.99 3.75 -7.19
N TYR A 252 -7.24 2.67 -6.95
CA TYR A 252 -6.11 2.30 -7.81
C TYR A 252 -6.54 1.93 -9.22
N SER A 253 -7.55 1.06 -9.37
CA SER A 253 -8.05 0.64 -10.69
C SER A 253 -8.68 1.77 -11.50
N SER A 254 -9.44 2.67 -10.85
CA SER A 254 -9.98 3.86 -11.52
C SER A 254 -8.85 4.77 -12.01
N GLY A 255 -7.85 5.01 -11.16
CA GLY A 255 -6.66 5.76 -11.55
C GLY A 255 -5.87 5.11 -12.68
N THR A 256 -5.67 3.79 -12.68
CA THR A 256 -4.96 3.09 -13.77
C THR A 256 -5.75 3.09 -15.07
N GLN A 257 -7.08 3.00 -15.02
CA GLN A 257 -7.94 3.15 -16.20
C GLN A 257 -7.81 4.54 -16.84
N LEU A 258 -7.83 5.60 -16.03
CA LEU A 258 -7.64 6.97 -16.52
C LEU A 258 -6.26 7.15 -17.16
N LEU A 259 -5.19 6.66 -16.52
CA LEU A 259 -3.83 6.71 -17.09
C LEU A 259 -3.72 5.91 -18.39
N THR A 260 -4.37 4.75 -18.46
CA THR A 260 -4.38 3.90 -19.67
C THR A 260 -5.14 4.57 -20.81
N GLY A 261 -6.28 5.20 -20.51
CA GLY A 261 -7.06 5.99 -21.47
C GLY A 261 -6.28 7.21 -21.98
N ALA A 262 -5.61 7.93 -21.09
CA ALA A 262 -4.73 9.05 -21.46
C ALA A 262 -3.59 8.60 -22.39
N ALA A 263 -2.93 7.48 -22.08
CA ALA A 263 -1.87 6.93 -22.92
C ALA A 263 -2.38 6.58 -24.33
N ALA A 264 -3.56 5.95 -24.45
CA ALA A 264 -4.16 5.63 -25.74
C ALA A 264 -4.52 6.88 -26.56
N LYS A 265 -5.03 7.93 -25.91
CA LYS A 265 -5.33 9.23 -26.55
C LYS A 265 -4.04 9.90 -27.08
N LEU A 266 -2.95 9.85 -26.32
CA LEU A 266 -1.64 10.36 -26.75
C LEU A 266 -1.08 9.57 -27.93
N GLU A 267 -1.17 8.24 -27.90
CA GLU A 267 -0.73 7.37 -29.01
C GLU A 267 -1.50 7.66 -30.30
N GLY A 268 -2.82 7.82 -30.22
CA GLY A 268 -3.67 8.22 -31.35
C GLY A 268 -3.33 9.61 -31.90
N ALA A 269 -3.00 10.57 -31.02
CA ALA A 269 -2.52 11.89 -31.43
C ALA A 269 -1.17 11.81 -32.18
N LEU A 270 -0.22 11.03 -31.67
CA LEU A 270 1.08 10.80 -32.31
C LEU A 270 0.93 10.12 -33.69
N GLN A 271 0.05 9.13 -33.81
CA GLN A 271 -0.24 8.48 -35.09
C GLN A 271 -0.86 9.45 -36.10
N SER A 272 -1.77 10.32 -35.64
CA SER A 272 -2.38 11.37 -36.47
C SER A 272 -1.32 12.36 -36.98
N LEU A 273 -0.39 12.78 -36.12
CA LEU A 273 0.73 13.65 -36.50
C LEU A 273 1.69 12.97 -37.50
N ARG A 274 2.03 11.70 -37.29
CA ARG A 274 2.85 10.91 -38.24
C ARG A 274 2.19 10.83 -39.61
N SER A 275 0.87 10.62 -39.65
CA SER A 275 0.12 10.57 -40.91
C SER A 275 0.07 11.92 -41.64
N SER A 276 -0.07 13.04 -40.91
CA SER A 276 0.00 14.40 -41.47
C SER A 276 1.38 14.70 -42.09
N ASN A 277 2.48 14.32 -41.41
CA ASN A 277 3.83 14.48 -41.95
C ASN A 277 4.03 13.68 -43.24
N PHE A 278 3.47 12.47 -43.33
CA PHE A 278 3.50 11.67 -44.55
C PHE A 278 2.72 12.34 -45.70
N VAL A 279 1.53 12.88 -45.44
CA VAL A 279 0.73 13.59 -46.44
C VAL A 279 1.46 14.84 -46.96
N ASN A 280 2.12 15.60 -46.08
CA ASN A 280 2.96 16.74 -46.47
C ASN A 280 4.14 16.31 -47.36
N MET A 281 4.85 15.24 -46.97
CA MET A 281 6.00 14.75 -47.72
C MET A 281 5.59 14.18 -49.09
N ALA A 282 4.47 13.44 -49.13
CA ALA A 282 3.91 12.93 -50.38
C ALA A 282 3.45 14.06 -51.31
N GLY A 283 2.86 15.14 -50.76
CA GLY A 283 2.52 16.35 -51.51
C GLY A 283 3.75 17.03 -52.10
N MET A 284 4.82 17.16 -51.31
CA MET A 284 6.08 17.78 -51.72
C MET A 284 6.82 16.95 -52.77
N ALA A 285 6.91 15.63 -52.59
CA ALA A 285 7.54 14.70 -53.54
C ALA A 285 6.80 14.66 -54.88
N ARG A 286 5.46 14.70 -54.84
CA ARG A 286 4.62 14.78 -56.05
C ARG A 286 4.83 16.13 -56.77
N GLY A 287 4.93 17.22 -56.01
CA GLY A 287 5.29 18.55 -56.50
C GLY A 287 6.66 18.59 -57.18
N LEU A 288 7.70 18.05 -56.52
CA LEU A 288 9.07 17.94 -57.04
C LEU A 288 9.13 17.09 -58.33
N ARG A 289 8.44 15.94 -58.39
CA ARG A 289 8.37 15.12 -59.62
C ARG A 289 7.68 15.84 -60.76
N THR A 290 6.60 16.59 -60.50
CA THR A 290 5.99 17.40 -61.56
C THR A 290 6.92 18.51 -62.04
N THR A 291 7.62 19.21 -61.14
CA THR A 291 8.58 20.26 -61.51
C THR A 291 9.76 19.69 -62.31
N ALA A 292 10.29 18.54 -61.90
CA ALA A 292 11.36 17.84 -62.62
C ALA A 292 10.90 17.36 -64.00
N ARG A 293 9.62 17.00 -64.16
CA ARG A 293 9.09 16.50 -65.44
C ARG A 293 8.68 17.62 -66.41
N THR A 294 8.25 18.78 -65.92
CA THR A 294 7.74 19.86 -66.79
C THR A 294 8.70 21.03 -66.92
N GLY A 295 9.82 21.07 -66.19
CA GLY A 295 10.88 22.10 -66.30
C GLY A 295 10.49 23.51 -65.85
N VAL A 296 9.19 23.79 -65.71
CA VAL A 296 8.67 25.07 -65.27
C VAL A 296 8.41 25.03 -63.76
N PRO A 297 9.11 25.84 -62.94
CA PRO A 297 8.74 26.02 -61.55
C PRO A 297 7.33 26.60 -61.50
N ARG A 298 6.38 25.80 -61.03
CA ARG A 298 4.98 26.22 -60.89
C ARG A 298 4.87 27.30 -59.82
N ARG A 299 5.00 28.57 -60.22
CA ARG A 299 4.91 29.75 -59.35
C ARG A 299 3.46 30.15 -58.99
N GLY A 300 2.48 29.26 -59.14
CA GLY A 300 1.07 29.63 -58.98
C GLY A 300 0.09 28.47 -59.00
N GLN A 301 0.40 27.35 -58.33
CA GLN A 301 -0.64 26.35 -58.12
C GLN A 301 -1.59 26.87 -57.02
N PRO A 302 -2.91 26.98 -57.27
CA PRO A 302 -3.85 27.37 -56.22
C PRO A 302 -3.73 26.34 -55.11
N ARG A 303 -3.35 26.80 -53.90
CA ARG A 303 -3.42 25.99 -52.68
C ARG A 303 -4.78 25.31 -52.69
N ARG A 304 -4.81 23.98 -52.87
CA ARG A 304 -6.08 23.25 -52.87
C ARG A 304 -6.64 23.35 -51.45
N ILE A 305 -7.60 24.26 -51.27
CA ILE A 305 -8.28 24.55 -50.01
C ILE A 305 -8.77 23.26 -49.31
N GLY A 306 -9.14 22.23 -50.09
CA GLY A 306 -9.54 20.92 -49.54
C GLY A 306 -8.45 20.14 -48.82
N GLY A 307 -7.17 20.28 -49.18
CA GLY A 307 -6.06 19.63 -48.48
C GLY A 307 -5.79 20.27 -47.11
N ASP A 308 -5.88 21.60 -47.04
CA ASP A 308 -5.72 22.37 -45.80
C ASP A 308 -6.83 22.07 -44.79
N LEU A 309 -8.08 21.87 -45.25
CA LEU A 309 -9.20 21.56 -44.36
C LEU A 309 -9.06 20.19 -43.68
N VAL A 310 -8.65 19.16 -44.43
CA VAL A 310 -8.42 17.83 -43.88
C VAL A 310 -7.24 17.84 -42.90
N GLN A 311 -6.17 18.56 -43.22
CA GLN A 311 -5.02 18.70 -42.34
C GLN A 311 -5.37 19.47 -41.05
N MET A 312 -6.11 20.59 -41.15
CA MET A 312 -6.61 21.30 -39.97
C MET A 312 -7.53 20.42 -39.11
N GLY A 313 -8.37 19.59 -39.72
CA GLY A 313 -9.20 18.63 -39.00
C GLY A 313 -8.39 17.61 -38.20
N MET A 314 -7.34 17.05 -38.80
CA MET A 314 -6.44 16.12 -38.09
C MET A 314 -5.68 16.79 -36.94
N LEU A 315 -5.22 18.04 -37.14
CA LEU A 315 -4.51 18.79 -36.10
C LEU A 315 -5.41 19.17 -34.93
N ARG A 316 -6.65 19.60 -35.19
CA ARG A 316 -7.64 19.84 -34.13
C ARG A 316 -7.91 18.57 -33.34
N ARG A 317 -8.17 17.45 -34.03
CA ARG A 317 -8.42 16.15 -33.37
C ARG A 317 -7.23 15.69 -32.53
N ALA A 318 -6.00 15.90 -33.00
CA ALA A 318 -4.80 15.60 -32.23
C ALA A 318 -4.73 16.48 -30.97
N ASN A 319 -4.93 17.80 -31.09
CA ASN A 319 -4.93 18.71 -29.94
C ASN A 319 -6.04 18.40 -28.92
N ASP A 320 -7.24 18.05 -29.38
CA ASP A 320 -8.35 17.64 -28.52
C ASP A 320 -8.00 16.35 -27.75
N SER A 321 -7.33 15.40 -28.42
CA SER A 321 -6.90 14.14 -27.80
C SER A 321 -5.82 14.35 -26.74
N VAL A 322 -4.84 15.22 -27.00
CA VAL A 322 -3.80 15.56 -26.00
C VAL A 322 -4.40 16.33 -24.82
N SER A 323 -5.32 17.27 -25.07
CA SER A 323 -6.01 18.01 -24.01
C SER A 323 -6.90 17.12 -23.15
N ALA A 324 -7.56 16.12 -23.77
CA ALA A 324 -8.32 15.12 -23.03
C ALA A 324 -7.42 14.19 -22.22
N ALA A 325 -6.26 13.79 -22.76
CA ALA A 325 -5.29 12.99 -22.03
C ALA A 325 -4.72 13.75 -20.81
N ALA A 326 -4.45 15.04 -20.95
CA ALA A 326 -4.01 15.91 -19.87
C ALA A 326 -5.00 15.91 -18.68
N ARG A 327 -6.30 16.11 -18.96
CA ARG A 327 -7.34 16.09 -17.93
C ARG A 327 -7.45 14.72 -17.24
N ASP A 328 -7.46 13.64 -18.02
CA ASP A 328 -7.49 12.28 -17.47
C ASP A 328 -6.28 12.02 -16.54
N THR A 329 -5.09 12.51 -16.89
CA THR A 329 -3.90 12.37 -16.02
C THR A 329 -3.99 13.19 -14.73
N GLU A 330 -4.61 14.37 -14.77
CA GLU A 330 -4.85 15.19 -13.58
C GLU A 330 -5.91 14.55 -12.67
N GLU A 331 -6.98 14.02 -13.24
CA GLU A 331 -8.01 13.28 -12.50
C GLU A 331 -7.45 12.00 -11.88
N ALA A 332 -6.66 11.24 -12.64
CA ALA A 332 -5.95 10.06 -12.13
C ALA A 332 -5.04 10.43 -10.95
N ARG A 333 -4.39 11.59 -11.01
CA ARG A 333 -3.53 12.10 -9.94
C ARG A 333 -4.32 12.56 -8.72
N ALA A 334 -5.49 13.18 -8.90
CA ALA A 334 -6.36 13.51 -7.79
C ALA A 334 -6.82 12.26 -7.03
N LEU A 335 -7.02 11.14 -7.74
CA LEU A 335 -7.43 9.86 -7.17
C LEU A 335 -6.27 9.07 -6.55
N LEU A 336 -5.14 8.96 -7.25
CA LEU A 336 -3.99 8.16 -6.85
C LEU A 336 -3.03 8.89 -5.89
N GLY A 337 -3.27 10.18 -5.65
CA GLY A 337 -2.49 11.03 -4.76
C GLY A 337 -1.36 11.78 -5.46
N PRO A 338 -0.65 12.66 -4.73
CA PRO A 338 0.36 13.57 -5.27
C PRO A 338 1.62 12.88 -5.81
N GLY A 339 1.65 11.55 -5.72
CA GLY A 339 2.80 10.72 -6.02
C GLY A 339 2.94 10.23 -7.47
N LEU A 340 2.10 10.65 -8.40
CA LEU A 340 2.39 10.37 -9.81
C LEU A 340 3.41 11.39 -10.37
N PRO A 341 4.33 10.96 -11.26
CA PRO A 341 5.22 11.88 -11.96
C PRO A 341 4.39 12.95 -12.66
N ARG A 342 4.77 14.22 -12.46
CA ARG A 342 4.07 15.33 -13.10
C ARG A 342 4.44 15.33 -14.58
N VAL A 343 3.43 15.33 -15.45
CA VAL A 343 3.63 15.89 -16.78
C VAL A 343 3.85 17.38 -16.56
N ASP A 344 4.93 17.92 -17.13
CA ASP A 344 5.29 19.33 -16.97
C ASP A 344 4.10 20.24 -17.31
N GLU A 345 3.78 21.18 -16.42
CA GLU A 345 2.62 22.06 -16.58
C GLU A 345 2.72 22.92 -17.83
N GLY A 346 3.95 23.26 -18.26
CA GLY A 346 4.21 23.94 -19.51
C GLY A 346 3.85 23.07 -20.71
N VAL A 347 4.15 21.76 -20.66
CA VAL A 347 3.77 20.80 -21.71
C VAL A 347 2.26 20.60 -21.77
N LEU A 348 1.59 20.47 -20.62
CA LEU A 348 0.13 20.38 -20.54
C LEU A 348 -0.56 21.66 -21.02
N ARG A 349 -0.03 22.83 -20.65
CA ARG A 349 -0.57 24.14 -21.07
C ARG A 349 -0.30 24.41 -22.56
N ALA A 350 0.85 23.98 -23.09
CA ALA A 350 1.16 24.01 -24.52
C ALA A 350 0.29 23.05 -25.34
N ALA A 351 -0.06 21.88 -24.78
CA ALA A 351 -1.04 20.96 -25.36
C ALA A 351 -2.44 21.60 -25.44
N CYS A 352 -2.93 22.11 -24.31
CA CYS A 352 -4.25 22.72 -24.20
C CYS A 352 -4.41 23.99 -25.06
N THR A 353 -3.31 24.69 -25.36
CA THR A 353 -3.30 25.87 -26.24
C THR A 353 -3.08 25.53 -27.73
N GLY A 354 -2.90 24.25 -28.07
CA GLY A 354 -2.70 23.80 -29.45
C GLY A 354 -1.32 24.12 -30.04
N LEU A 355 -0.35 24.49 -29.21
CA LEU A 355 1.04 24.83 -29.61
C LEU A 355 1.96 23.59 -29.70
N PHE A 356 1.40 22.39 -29.54
CA PHE A 356 2.12 21.12 -29.41
C PHE A 356 3.06 20.79 -30.58
N LEU A 357 2.72 21.23 -31.81
CA LEU A 357 3.57 21.04 -32.99
C LEU A 357 4.91 21.79 -32.92
N ASN A 358 4.93 22.98 -32.33
CA ASN A 358 6.16 23.75 -32.18
C ASN A 358 7.06 23.19 -31.08
N VAL A 359 6.47 22.52 -30.09
CA VAL A 359 7.21 21.85 -29.00
C VAL A 359 7.71 20.47 -29.44
N LEU A 360 6.94 19.69 -30.19
CA LEU A 360 7.36 18.38 -30.72
C LEU A 360 8.38 18.46 -31.86
N ALA A 361 8.34 19.52 -32.69
CA ALA A 361 9.30 19.69 -33.78
C ALA A 361 10.66 20.21 -33.30
N ASN A 362 10.73 20.88 -32.14
CA ASN A 362 11.95 21.55 -31.65
C ASN A 362 12.42 21.10 -30.25
N GLY A 363 11.64 20.32 -29.49
CA GLY A 363 11.94 19.91 -28.10
C GLY A 363 11.87 18.39 -27.91
N GLY A 364 12.82 17.82 -27.18
CA GLY A 364 13.08 16.38 -27.00
C GLY A 364 12.00 15.51 -26.32
N VAL A 365 10.71 15.81 -26.50
CA VAL A 365 9.54 15.16 -25.87
C VAL A 365 9.38 13.68 -26.22
N MET A 366 10.07 13.17 -27.27
CA MET A 366 10.14 11.72 -27.55
C MET A 366 10.68 10.92 -26.36
N LEU A 367 11.57 11.50 -25.53
CA LEU A 367 12.16 10.82 -24.39
C LEU A 367 11.15 10.59 -23.25
N ASP A 368 10.29 11.57 -22.98
CA ASP A 368 9.26 11.50 -21.93
C ASP A 368 8.17 10.49 -22.27
N VAL A 369 7.83 10.35 -23.57
CA VAL A 369 6.88 9.33 -24.03
C VAL A 369 7.46 7.92 -23.86
N VAL A 370 8.77 7.75 -24.07
CA VAL A 370 9.47 6.47 -23.82
C VAL A 370 9.55 6.17 -22.33
N GLN A 371 9.79 7.16 -21.47
CA GLN A 371 9.74 6.99 -20.02
C GLN A 371 8.33 6.66 -19.53
N ALA A 372 7.29 7.33 -20.06
CA ALA A 372 5.90 7.00 -19.75
C ALA A 372 5.52 5.57 -20.20
N ALA A 373 6.05 5.11 -21.35
CA ALA A 373 5.89 3.72 -21.80
C ALA A 373 6.62 2.72 -20.89
N ALA A 374 7.80 3.06 -20.35
CA ALA A 374 8.50 2.25 -19.37
C ALA A 374 7.75 2.17 -18.03
N VAL A 375 7.17 3.29 -17.58
CA VAL A 375 6.27 3.32 -16.40
C VAL A 375 5.06 2.42 -16.63
N ARG A 376 4.45 2.45 -17.82
CA ARG A 376 3.34 1.55 -18.19
C ARG A 376 3.73 0.07 -18.14
N SER A 377 4.93 -0.28 -18.61
CA SER A 377 5.46 -1.64 -18.48
C SER A 377 5.61 -2.06 -17.02
N SER A 378 6.07 -1.16 -16.15
CA SER A 378 6.21 -1.43 -14.71
C SER A 378 4.86 -1.55 -14.00
N MET A 379 3.85 -0.74 -14.35
CA MET A 379 2.50 -0.85 -13.78
C MET A 379 1.81 -2.16 -14.17
N ASN A 380 1.95 -2.60 -15.43
CA ASN A 380 1.39 -3.88 -15.86
C ASN A 380 2.02 -5.08 -15.12
N GLN A 381 3.31 -5.00 -14.78
CA GLN A 381 3.96 -6.01 -13.92
C GLN A 381 3.40 -5.99 -12.49
N VAL A 382 3.16 -4.81 -11.92
CA VAL A 382 2.57 -4.67 -10.58
C VAL A 382 1.12 -5.18 -10.56
N GLU A 383 0.31 -4.87 -11.58
CA GLU A 383 -1.05 -5.40 -11.71
C GLU A 383 -1.06 -6.92 -11.86
N GLY A 384 -0.11 -7.49 -12.62
CA GLY A 384 0.06 -8.93 -12.73
C GLY A 384 0.41 -9.59 -11.39
N LEU A 385 1.31 -9.00 -10.61
CA LEU A 385 1.66 -9.47 -9.27
C LEU A 385 0.49 -9.34 -8.28
N LEU A 386 -0.26 -8.24 -8.33
CA LEU A 386 -1.45 -8.05 -7.51
C LEU A 386 -2.54 -9.07 -7.85
N ALA A 387 -2.78 -9.33 -9.13
CA ALA A 387 -3.74 -10.36 -9.57
C ALA A 387 -3.32 -11.77 -9.11
N GLN A 388 -2.02 -12.08 -9.17
CA GLN A 388 -1.48 -13.34 -8.66
C GLN A 388 -1.64 -13.46 -7.14
N GLN A 389 -1.40 -12.38 -6.39
CA GLN A 389 -1.60 -12.37 -4.93
C GLN A 389 -3.09 -12.48 -4.56
N LEU A 390 -3.98 -11.86 -5.33
CA LEU A 390 -5.43 -11.99 -5.13
C LEU A 390 -5.91 -13.41 -5.41
N ALA A 391 -5.39 -14.06 -6.46
CA ALA A 391 -5.69 -15.46 -6.76
C ALA A 391 -5.18 -16.41 -5.66
N LEU A 392 -3.98 -16.16 -5.11
CA LEU A 392 -3.42 -16.92 -3.99
C LEU A 392 -4.13 -16.67 -2.65
N ALA A 393 -4.83 -15.54 -2.49
CA ALA A 393 -5.56 -15.22 -1.26
C ALA A 393 -7.04 -15.66 -1.27
N LEU A 394 -7.55 -16.06 -2.45
CA LEU A 394 -8.93 -16.51 -2.69
C LEU A 394 -9.03 -18.02 -2.96
N GLY A 395 -7.95 -18.65 -3.44
CA GLY A 395 -7.75 -20.11 -3.33
C GLY A 395 -7.26 -20.49 -1.94
#